data_AF-A0A2P8AIS2-F1
#
_entry.id   AF-A0A2P8AIS2-F1
#
_cell.length_a   1.000
_cell.length_b   1.000
_cell.length_c   1.000
_cell.angle_alpha   90.00
_cell.angle_beta   90.00
_cell.angle_gamma   90.00
#
_symmetry.space_group_name_H-M   'P 1'
#
loop_
_entity.id
_entity.type
_entity.pdbx_description
1 polymer ?
#
loop_
_entity_poly.entity_id
_entity_poly.type
_entity_poly.pdbx_seq_one_letter_code
_entity_poly.pdbx_strand_id
1 'polypeptide(L)' 'MPAAPLTDTEKTERLKSALWYSIGATIDAIALEQDINATPQFIGALTELVWNQIQNASQDVEAFTKYAST' A
#
# COMPACT_ATOMS: atom_id res chain seq x y z
N MET A 1 9.04 -20.47 22.36
CA MET A 1 9.36 -19.06 22.64
C MET A 1 8.33 -18.21 21.91
N PRO A 2 7.64 -17.26 22.57
CA PRO A 2 6.84 -16.28 21.86
C PRO A 2 7.76 -15.41 20.99
N ALA A 3 7.34 -15.10 19.76
CA ALA A 3 8.10 -14.24 18.87
C ALA A 3 8.23 -12.84 19.49
N ALA A 4 9.43 -12.25 19.40
CA ALA A 4 9.65 -10.87 19.83
C ALA A 4 8.75 -9.91 19.02
N PRO A 5 8.28 -8.80 19.61
CA PRO A 5 7.50 -7.81 18.88
C PRO A 5 8.31 -7.24 17.71
N LEU A 6 7.67 -7.12 16.55
CA LEU A 6 8.28 -6.56 15.35
C LEU A 6 8.69 -5.10 15.60
N THR A 7 9.87 -4.74 15.11
CA THR A 7 10.30 -3.35 14.97
C THR A 7 9.40 -2.62 13.97
N ASP A 8 9.36 -1.29 14.03
CA ASP A 8 8.51 -0.51 13.12
C ASP A 8 8.98 -0.60 11.67
N THR A 9 10.29 -0.78 11.45
CA THR A 9 10.85 -1.09 10.12
C THR A 9 10.31 -2.42 9.60
N GLU A 10 10.37 -3.50 10.39
CA GLU A 10 9.85 -4.81 9.98
C GLU A 10 8.34 -4.79 9.72
N LYS A 11 7.57 -4.03 10.51
CA LYS A 11 6.14 -3.82 10.24
C LYS A 11 5.94 -3.10 8.91
N THR A 12 6.70 -2.04 8.66
CA THR A 12 6.61 -1.25 7.42
C THR A 12 6.92 -2.11 6.20
N GLU A 13 8.01 -2.88 6.23
CA GLU A 13 8.37 -3.79 5.14
C GLU A 13 7.30 -4.87 4.90
N ARG A 14 6.74 -5.42 5.98
CA ARG A 14 5.64 -6.39 5.88
C ARG A 14 4.38 -5.79 5.27
N LEU A 15 4.01 -4.57 5.67
CA LEU A 15 2.86 -3.86 5.12
C LEU A 15 3.07 -3.49 3.65
N LYS A 16 4.25 -2.99 3.29
CA LYS A 16 4.61 -2.72 1.89
C LYS A 16 4.62 -3.99 1.04
N SER A 17 5.10 -5.11 1.57
CA SER A 17 5.05 -6.40 0.88
C SER A 17 3.61 -6.87 0.63
N ALA A 18 2.73 -6.71 1.61
CA ALA A 18 1.30 -7.02 1.45
C ALA A 18 0.63 -6.09 0.42
N LEU A 19 0.98 -4.80 0.43
CA LEU A 19 0.50 -3.83 -0.54
C LEU A 19 0.96 -4.18 -1.96
N TRP A 20 2.24 -4.51 -2.15
CA TRP A 20 2.80 -4.94 -3.42
C TRP A 20 2.06 -6.15 -3.99
N TYR A 21 1.77 -7.16 -3.15
CA TYR A 21 1.00 -8.33 -3.55
C TYR A 21 -0.41 -7.95 -4.02
N SER A 22 -1.12 -7.12 -3.26
CA SER A 22 -2.47 -6.68 -3.61
C SER A 22 -2.50 -5.85 -4.90
N ILE A 23 -1.50 -5.00 -5.12
CA ILE A 23 -1.37 -4.20 -6.34
C ILE A 23 -1.03 -5.10 -7.53
N GLY A 24 -0.10 -6.04 -7.37
CA GLY A 24 0.22 -7.04 -8.39
C GLY A 24 -1.02 -7.79 -8.85
N ALA A 25 -1.80 -8.34 -7.91
CA ALA A 25 -3.04 -9.04 -8.24
C ALA A 25 -4.07 -8.15 -8.97
N THR A 26 -4.17 -6.88 -8.58
CA THR A 26 -5.07 -5.91 -9.26
C THR A 26 -4.60 -5.62 -10.69
N ILE A 27 -3.29 -5.42 -10.87
CA ILE A 27 -2.69 -5.15 -12.17
C ILE A 27 -2.78 -6.39 -13.08
N ASP A 28 -2.57 -7.59 -12.56
CA ASP A 28 -2.69 -8.84 -13.32
C ASP A 28 -4.11 -9.00 -13.88
N ALA A 29 -5.15 -8.65 -13.11
CA ALA A 29 -6.53 -8.68 -13.59
C ALA A 29 -6.77 -7.70 -14.75
N ILE A 30 -6.29 -6.45 -14.62
CA ILE A 30 -6.42 -5.42 -15.66
C ILE A 30 -5.60 -5.78 -16.91
N ALA A 31 -4.38 -6.29 -16.72
CA ALA A 31 -3.48 -6.70 -17.77
C ALA A 31 -4.10 -7.81 -18.64
N LEU A 32 -4.75 -8.78 -18.00
CA LEU A 32 -5.49 -9.84 -18.68
C LEU A 32 -6.67 -9.31 -19.48
N GLU A 33 -7.43 -8.35 -18.94
CA GLU A 33 -8.59 -7.75 -19.63
C GLU A 33 -8.17 -6.90 -20.84
N GLN A 34 -7.03 -6.22 -20.78
CA GLN A 34 -6.57 -5.31 -21.81
C GLN A 34 -5.54 -5.92 -22.78
N ASP A 35 -5.16 -7.18 -22.60
CA ASP A 35 -4.12 -7.86 -23.38
C ASP A 35 -2.78 -7.09 -23.39
N ILE A 36 -2.40 -6.58 -22.21
CA ILE A 36 -1.15 -5.83 -22.01
C ILE A 36 -0.29 -6.49 -20.94
N ASN A 37 1.00 -6.14 -20.90
CA ASN A 37 1.92 -6.58 -19.86
C ASN A 37 2.35 -5.39 -18.98
N ALA A 38 2.35 -5.59 -17.68
CA ALA A 38 2.91 -4.65 -16.71
C ALA A 38 4.34 -5.07 -16.33
N THR A 39 5.25 -4.11 -16.26
CA THR A 39 6.64 -4.39 -15.84
C THR A 39 6.74 -4.47 -14.32
N PRO A 40 7.69 -5.25 -13.77
CA PRO A 40 7.96 -5.26 -12.33
C PRO A 40 8.31 -3.87 -11.78
N GLN A 41 8.98 -3.03 -12.57
CA GLN A 41 9.32 -1.67 -12.21
C GLN A 41 8.08 -0.77 -12.11
N PHE A 42 7.11 -0.94 -13.02
CA PHE A 42 5.85 -0.23 -12.94
C PHE A 42 5.07 -0.62 -11.68
N ILE A 43 4.97 -1.91 -11.37
CA ILE A 43 4.29 -2.40 -10.16
C ILE A 43 4.99 -1.88 -8.90
N GLY A 44 6.33 -1.88 -8.88
CA GLY A 44 7.12 -1.32 -7.77
C GLY A 44 6.90 0.18 -7.58
N ALA A 45 6.95 0.96 -8.65
CA ALA A 45 6.68 2.41 -8.60
C ALA A 45 5.25 2.72 -8.16
N LEU A 46 4.27 1.95 -8.64
CA LEU A 46 2.87 2.08 -8.24
C LEU A 46 2.67 1.73 -6.77
N THR A 47 3.40 0.74 -6.25
CA THR A 47 3.37 0.39 -4.83
C THR A 47 3.84 1.55 -3.94
N GLU A 48 4.93 2.21 -4.30
CA GLU A 48 5.40 3.40 -3.56
C GLU A 48 4.44 4.58 -3.68
N LEU A 49 3.85 4.80 -4.87
CA LEU A 49 2.83 5.83 -5.07
C LEU A 49 1.62 5.63 -4.15
N VAL A 50 1.05 4.42 -4.15
CA VAL A 50 -0.13 4.08 -3.34
C VAL A 50 0.21 4.13 -1.85
N TRP A 51 1.40 3.68 -1.44
CA TRP A 51 1.87 3.81 -0.06
C TRP A 51 1.80 5.27 0.42
N ASN A 52 2.39 6.19 -0.35
CA ASN A 52 2.37 7.62 -0.01
C ASN A 52 0.95 8.18 0.01
N GLN A 53 0.09 7.76 -0.92
CA GLN A 53 -1.31 8.21 -0.95
C GLN A 53 -2.10 7.75 0.27
N ILE A 54 -1.84 6.54 0.79
CA ILE A 54 -2.45 6.04 2.03
C ILE A 54 -2.02 6.91 3.22
N GLN A 55 -0.74 7.31 3.29
CA GLN A 55 -0.27 8.19 4.37
C GLN A 55 -1.01 9.54 4.36
N ASN A 56 -1.12 10.16 3.19
CA ASN A 56 -1.83 11.43 3.03
C ASN A 56 -3.31 11.30 3.39
N ALA A 57 -4.00 10.28 2.85
CA ALA A 57 -5.41 10.05 3.14
C ALA A 57 -5.67 9.80 4.63
N SER A 58 -4.76 9.10 5.32
CA SER A 58 -4.87 8.85 6.76
C SER A 58 -4.79 10.15 7.57
N GLN A 59 -3.89 11.07 7.19
CA GLN A 59 -3.78 12.38 7.83
C GLN A 59 -5.03 13.23 7.60
N ASP A 60 -5.57 13.22 6.38
CA ASP A 60 -6.80 13.94 6.04
C ASP A 60 -7.99 13.42 6.86
N VAL A 61 -8.15 12.09 6.97
CA VAL A 61 -9.21 11.47 7.79
C VAL A 61 -9.08 11.85 9.26
N GLU A 62 -7.85 11.87 9.80
CA GLU A 62 -7.61 12.29 11.18
C GLU A 62 -7.98 13.77 11.39
N ALA A 63 -7.59 14.64 10.46
CA ALA A 63 -7.90 16.06 10.51
C ALA A 63 -9.42 16.32 10.44
N PHE A 64 -10.13 15.66 9.53
CA PHE A 64 -11.59 15.77 9.41
C PHE A 64 -12.31 15.27 10.66
N THR A 65 -11.84 14.17 11.25
CA THR A 65 -12.43 13.63 12.49
C THR A 65 -12.27 14.62 13.64
N LYS A 66 -11.07 15.20 13.82
CA LYS A 66 -10.81 16.22 14.85
C LYS A 66 -11.70 17.45 14.66
N TYR A 67 -11.84 17.92 13.42
CA TYR A 67 -12.68 19.06 13.09
C TYR A 67 -14.16 18.78 13.36
N ALA A 68 -14.68 17.60 12.95
CA ALA A 68 -16.07 17.22 13.18
C ALA A 68 -16.45 17.03 14.66
N SER A 69 -15.46 16.80 15.53
CA SER A 69 -15.64 16.71 16.98
C SER A 69 -15.50 18.05 17.72
N THR A 70 -15.29 19.17 17.01
CA THR A 70 -15.29 20.54 17.56
C THR A 70 -16.62 21.21 17.29
#